data_AF-A0A329JAA7-F1
#
_entry.id   AF-A0A329JAA7-F1
#
_cell.length_a   1.000
_cell.length_b   1.000
_cell.length_c   1.000
_cell.angle_alpha   90.00
_cell.angle_beta   90.00
_cell.angle_gamma   90.00
#
_symmetry.space_group_name_H-M   'P 1'
#
loop_
_entity.id
_entity.type
_entity.pdbx_description
1 polymer ?
#
loop_
_entity_poly.entity_id
_entity_poly.type
_entity_poly.pdbx_seq_one_letter_code
_entity_poly.pdbx_strand_id
1 'polypeptide(L)'
;MHMKGRGFTLIELLIAIAVAAILASIAYPAYSEHVRKVRRAEIAALLIDEAHRLERFYSKAGQYSDSQGPPVRQHEVSEGNAFYVIEAERSQRAFSLTALPRAGTSVSGDRCGGFVLDHTGRRDNQGMAGDASVERCWGR
;
A
#
# COMPACT_ATOMS: atom_id res chain seq x y z
N MET A 1 0.73 -9.94 -62.45
CA MET A 1 0.90 -9.35 -61.11
C MET A 1 -0.46 -9.23 -60.45
N HIS A 2 -0.79 -10.12 -59.52
CA HIS A 2 -1.89 -9.96 -58.56
C HIS A 2 -1.56 -10.82 -57.34
N MET A 3 -0.83 -10.25 -56.39
CA MET A 3 -0.73 -10.79 -55.04
C MET A 3 -2.12 -10.68 -54.42
N LYS A 4 -2.90 -11.76 -54.45
CA LYS A 4 -4.09 -11.89 -53.59
C LYS A 4 -3.61 -11.81 -52.15
N GLY A 5 -3.87 -10.69 -51.49
CA GLY A 5 -3.69 -10.57 -50.04
C GLY A 5 -4.53 -11.66 -49.36
N ARG A 6 -3.88 -12.56 -48.62
CA ARG A 6 -4.56 -13.58 -47.81
C ARG A 6 -5.13 -12.85 -46.59
N GLY A 7 -6.44 -12.61 -46.59
CA GLY A 7 -7.15 -12.03 -45.44
C GLY A 7 -7.45 -13.07 -44.37
N PHE A 8 -7.60 -12.62 -43.13
CA PHE A 8 -8.08 -13.46 -42.03
C PHE A 8 -9.55 -13.81 -42.21
N THR A 9 -9.91 -15.06 -41.93
CA THR A 9 -11.29 -15.51 -41.87
C THR A 9 -11.96 -15.05 -40.58
N LEU A 10 -13.29 -14.93 -40.59
CA LEU A 10 -14.07 -14.60 -39.40
C LEU A 10 -13.85 -15.62 -38.27
N ILE A 11 -13.69 -16.91 -38.62
CA ILE A 11 -13.44 -17.96 -37.64
C ILE A 11 -12.04 -17.84 -37.00
N GLU A 12 -11.01 -17.47 -37.75
CA GLU A 12 -9.67 -17.23 -37.20
C GLU A 12 -9.67 -16.06 -36.21
N LEU A 13 -10.42 -14.99 -36.52
CA LEU A 13 -10.56 -13.85 -35.61
C LEU A 13 -11.27 -14.26 -34.30
N LEU A 14 -12.34 -15.06 -34.39
CA LEU A 14 -13.06 -15.54 -33.21
C LEU A 14 -12.19 -16.43 -32.33
N ILE A 15 -11.39 -17.33 -32.93
CA ILE A 15 -10.44 -18.16 -32.19
C ILE A 15 -9.37 -17.28 -31.52
N ALA A 16 -8.83 -16.28 -32.23
CA ALA A 16 -7.83 -15.37 -31.67
C ALA A 16 -8.36 -14.59 -30.46
N ILE A 17 -9.59 -14.06 -30.55
CA ILE A 17 -10.24 -13.35 -29.44
C ILE A 17 -10.51 -14.30 -28.27
N ALA A 18 -10.96 -15.53 -28.54
CA ALA A 18 -11.19 -16.53 -27.50
C ALA A 18 -9.91 -16.85 -26.72
N VAL A 19 -8.78 -17.05 -27.42
CA VAL A 19 -7.47 -17.28 -26.78
C VAL A 19 -7.04 -16.04 -25.98
N ALA A 20 -7.19 -14.84 -26.54
CA ALA A 20 -6.84 -13.59 -25.86
C ALA A 20 -7.65 -13.39 -24.56
N ALA A 21 -8.95 -13.72 -24.57
CA ALA A 21 -9.81 -13.63 -23.40
C ALA A 21 -9.38 -14.59 -22.28
N ILE A 22 -9.00 -15.83 -22.64
CA ILE A 22 -8.48 -16.82 -21.68
C ILE A 22 -7.20 -16.29 -21.03
N LEU A 23 -6.26 -15.79 -21.83
CA LEU A 23 -5.00 -15.24 -21.31
C LEU A 23 -5.23 -14.01 -20.42
N ALA A 24 -6.11 -13.11 -20.82
CA ALA A 24 -6.42 -11.90 -20.06
C ALA A 24 -7.00 -12.23 -18.67
N SER A 25 -7.83 -13.28 -18.56
CA SER A 25 -8.43 -13.68 -17.29
C SER A 25 -7.43 -14.13 -16.23
N ILE A 26 -6.25 -14.61 -16.64
CA ILE A 26 -5.15 -15.03 -15.74
C ILE A 26 -4.16 -13.87 -15.55
N ALA A 27 -3.78 -13.20 -16.63
CA ALA A 27 -2.75 -12.17 -16.61
C ALA A 27 -3.17 -10.92 -15.82
N TYR A 28 -4.43 -10.49 -15.96
CA TYR A 28 -4.93 -9.27 -15.32
C TYR A 28 -4.91 -9.35 -13.78
N PRO A 29 -5.51 -10.36 -13.11
CA PRO A 29 -5.45 -10.45 -11.65
C PRO A 29 -4.03 -10.68 -11.12
N ALA A 30 -3.18 -11.40 -11.86
CA ALA A 30 -1.79 -11.61 -11.46
C ALA A 30 -1.00 -10.28 -11.45
N TYR A 31 -1.19 -9.45 -12.48
CA TYR A 31 -0.55 -8.15 -12.57
C TYR A 31 -1.05 -7.19 -11.49
N SER A 32 -2.37 -7.14 -11.23
CA SER A 32 -2.92 -6.26 -10.19
C SER A 32 -2.40 -6.62 -8.79
N GLU A 33 -2.30 -7.91 -8.46
CA GLU A 33 -1.69 -8.36 -7.19
C GLU A 33 -0.20 -8.04 -7.11
N HIS A 34 0.54 -8.13 -8.22
CA HIS A 34 1.94 -7.70 -8.25
C HIS A 34 2.09 -6.21 -7.93
N VAL A 35 1.28 -5.35 -8.57
CA VAL A 35 1.28 -3.91 -8.28
C VAL A 35 0.93 -3.64 -6.83
N ARG A 36 -0.12 -4.29 -6.29
CA ARG A 36 -0.51 -4.16 -4.87
C ARG A 36 0.62 -4.56 -3.94
N LYS A 37 1.32 -5.67 -4.22
CA LYS A 37 2.48 -6.12 -3.42
C LYS A 37 3.57 -5.05 -3.36
N VAL A 38 3.88 -4.39 -4.48
CA VAL A 38 4.84 -3.28 -4.50
C VAL A 38 4.34 -2.11 -3.66
N ARG A 39 3.07 -1.71 -3.80
CA ARG A 39 2.49 -0.61 -2.99
C ARG A 39 2.47 -0.90 -1.50
N ARG A 40 2.19 -2.15 -1.10
CA ARG A 40 2.28 -2.60 0.30
C ARG A 40 3.70 -2.45 0.86
N ALA A 41 4.71 -2.83 0.09
CA ALA A 41 6.11 -2.67 0.49
C ALA A 41 6.51 -1.19 0.62
N GLU A 42 6.08 -0.35 -0.33
CA GLU A 42 6.33 1.10 -0.30
C GLU A 42 5.74 1.75 0.97
N ILE A 43 4.47 1.45 1.30
CA ILE A 43 3.84 2.05 2.49
C ILE A 43 4.40 1.50 3.79
N ALA A 44 4.70 0.20 3.85
CA ALA A 44 5.34 -0.40 5.03
C ALA A 44 6.72 0.23 5.29
N ALA A 45 7.51 0.50 4.24
CA ALA A 45 8.79 1.19 4.37
C ALA A 45 8.62 2.63 4.89
N LEU A 46 7.61 3.35 4.38
CA LEU A 46 7.31 4.71 4.82
C LEU A 46 6.90 4.75 6.30
N LEU A 47 6.06 3.81 6.76
CA LEU A 47 5.70 3.71 8.19
C LEU A 47 6.93 3.46 9.08
N ILE A 48 7.85 2.58 8.65
CA ILE A 48 9.07 2.28 9.40
C ILE A 48 9.99 3.50 9.48
N ASP A 49 10.19 4.23 8.37
CA ASP A 49 10.99 5.45 8.37
C ASP A 49 10.37 6.53 9.27
N GLU A 50 9.05 6.65 9.25
CA GLU A 50 8.32 7.60 10.09
C GLU A 50 8.39 7.24 11.58
N ALA A 51 8.27 5.96 11.92
CA ALA A 51 8.52 5.47 13.28
C ALA A 51 9.94 5.85 13.74
N HIS A 52 10.97 5.65 12.91
CA HIS A 52 12.34 6.06 13.25
C HIS A 52 12.49 7.58 13.44
N ARG A 53 11.75 8.40 12.68
CA ARG A 53 11.74 9.86 12.88
C ARG A 53 11.10 10.23 14.21
N LEU A 54 10.00 9.58 14.58
CA LEU A 54 9.34 9.76 15.87
C LEU A 54 10.25 9.36 17.04
N GLU A 55 11.03 8.29 16.92
CA GLU A 55 12.03 7.91 17.94
C GLU A 55 13.14 8.97 18.10
N ARG A 56 13.63 9.51 16.98
CA ARG A 56 14.59 10.62 17.01
C ARG A 56 13.97 11.88 17.61
N PHE A 57 12.71 12.14 17.33
CA PHE A 57 11.97 13.24 17.93
C PHE A 57 11.84 13.05 19.44
N TYR A 58 11.44 11.87 19.92
CA TYR A 58 11.37 11.55 21.35
C TYR A 58 12.72 11.74 22.04
N SER A 59 13.82 11.31 21.43
CA SER A 59 15.18 11.49 21.96
C SER A 59 15.56 12.97 22.16
N LYS A 60 14.96 13.89 21.39
CA LYS A 60 15.18 15.33 21.51
C LYS A 60 14.15 16.01 22.41
N ALA A 61 12.88 15.64 22.29
CA ALA A 61 11.75 16.31 22.91
C ALA A 61 11.33 15.70 24.26
N GLY A 62 11.70 14.46 24.54
CA GLY A 62 11.28 13.69 25.71
C GLY A 62 9.83 13.19 25.65
N GLN A 63 9.16 13.37 24.51
CA GLN A 63 7.77 12.98 24.27
C GLN A 63 7.50 12.78 22.78
N TYR A 64 6.50 11.96 22.43
CA TYR A 64 6.04 11.87 21.04
C TYR A 64 4.99 12.92 20.68
N SER A 65 4.24 13.47 21.62
CA SER A 65 3.34 14.60 21.36
C SER A 65 4.15 15.86 21.05
N ASP A 66 3.59 16.78 20.27
CA ASP A 66 4.25 18.06 20.03
C ASP A 66 4.36 18.86 21.33
N SER A 67 5.52 19.50 21.57
CA SER A 67 5.75 20.31 22.76
C SER A 67 5.33 21.75 22.49
N GLN A 68 4.44 22.28 23.32
CA GLN A 68 3.96 23.66 23.19
C GLN A 68 4.70 24.69 24.05
N GLY A 69 5.63 24.24 24.92
CA GLY A 69 6.46 25.13 25.75
C GLY A 69 7.83 25.44 25.12
N PRO A 70 8.52 26.53 25.53
CA PRO A 70 9.86 26.85 25.04
C PRO A 70 10.94 25.86 25.55
N PRO A 71 11.84 25.35 24.70
CA PRO A 71 11.83 25.47 23.24
C PRO A 71 10.73 24.59 22.62
N VAL A 72 9.96 25.17 21.70
CA VAL A 72 8.91 24.46 20.96
C VAL A 72 9.57 23.40 20.07
N ARG A 73 9.09 22.15 20.14
CA ARG A 73 9.54 21.03 19.34
C ARG A 73 8.33 20.37 18.72
N GLN A 74 8.28 20.36 17.40
CA GLN A 74 7.22 19.77 16.61
C GLN A 74 7.82 18.78 15.61
N HIS A 75 7.03 17.78 15.25
CA HIS A 75 7.38 16.87 14.18
C HIS A 75 6.12 16.60 13.35
N GLU A 76 6.17 16.94 12.08
CA GLU A 76 5.06 16.70 11.15
C GLU A 76 5.19 15.29 10.58
N VAL A 77 4.15 14.47 10.80
CA VAL A 77 4.08 13.13 10.24
C VAL A 77 3.77 13.22 8.76
N SER A 78 4.40 12.38 7.94
CA SER A 78 4.08 12.27 6.51
C SER A 78 2.58 12.03 6.28
N GLU A 79 1.98 12.71 5.29
CA GLU A 79 0.60 12.48 4.86
C GLU A 79 0.40 11.15 4.09
N GLY A 80 1.47 10.37 3.89
CA GLY A 80 1.46 9.14 3.10
C GLY A 80 1.94 9.34 1.66
N ASN A 81 1.29 8.66 0.72
CA ASN A 81 1.65 8.68 -0.70
C ASN A 81 0.39 8.67 -1.60
N ALA A 82 0.58 8.45 -2.91
CA ALA A 82 -0.52 8.44 -3.88
C ALA A 82 -1.57 7.33 -3.64
N PHE A 83 -1.24 6.29 -2.86
CA PHE A 83 -2.08 5.11 -2.65
C PHE A 83 -2.60 4.99 -1.23
N TYR A 84 -1.88 5.56 -0.25
CA TYR A 84 -2.24 5.51 1.16
C TYR A 84 -2.19 6.91 1.79
N VAL A 85 -3.11 7.18 2.70
CA VAL A 85 -3.01 8.31 3.64
C VAL A 85 -2.49 7.78 4.96
N ILE A 86 -1.56 8.49 5.59
CA ILE A 86 -1.08 8.14 6.93
C ILE A 86 -1.75 9.05 7.95
N GLU A 87 -2.32 8.43 8.97
CA GLU A 87 -2.84 9.07 10.16
C GLU A 87 -1.97 8.68 11.36
N ALA A 88 -1.80 9.59 12.31
CA ALA A 88 -0.97 9.37 13.48
C ALA A 88 -1.73 9.74 14.75
N GLU A 89 -1.84 8.77 15.65
CA GLU A 89 -2.29 8.99 17.01
C GLU A 89 -1.06 9.05 17.92
N ARG A 90 -0.84 10.19 18.60
CA ARG A 90 0.38 10.44 19.39
C ARG A 90 0.01 10.92 20.80
N SER A 91 0.75 10.40 21.77
CA SER A 91 0.71 10.81 23.18
C SER A 91 2.13 11.15 23.66
N GLN A 92 2.31 11.44 24.95
CA GLN A 92 3.66 11.69 25.47
C GLN A 92 4.58 10.47 25.31
N ARG A 93 4.08 9.24 25.46
CA ARG A 93 4.90 8.02 25.56
C ARG A 93 4.59 6.93 24.54
N ALA A 94 3.60 7.13 23.69
CA ALA A 94 3.21 6.18 22.67
C ALA A 94 2.76 6.88 21.40
N PHE A 95 2.91 6.20 20.27
CA PHE A 95 2.29 6.54 19.01
C PHE A 95 1.74 5.29 18.31
N SER A 96 0.78 5.51 17.42
CA SER A 96 0.29 4.56 16.42
C SER A 96 0.21 5.26 15.07
N LEU A 97 0.87 4.70 14.07
CA LEU A 97 0.79 5.14 12.68
C LEU A 97 -0.11 4.18 11.91
N THR A 98 -1.11 4.73 11.23
CA THR A 98 -2.09 3.97 10.44
C THR A 98 -2.09 4.48 9.00
N ALA A 99 -1.72 3.63 8.05
CA ALA A 99 -1.79 3.91 6.63
C ALA A 99 -3.07 3.33 6.02
N LEU A 100 -4.04 4.16 5.65
CA LEU A 100 -5.32 3.75 5.07
C LEU A 100 -5.29 3.83 3.53
N PRO A 101 -5.83 2.84 2.80
CA PRO A 101 -5.87 2.88 1.34
C PRO A 101 -6.76 4.01 0.84
N ARG A 102 -6.29 4.75 -0.17
CA ARG A 102 -7.07 5.79 -0.84
C ARG A 102 -8.08 5.18 -1.79
N ALA A 103 -9.33 5.62 -1.67
CA ALA A 103 -10.42 5.19 -2.57
C ALA A 103 -10.09 5.50 -4.04
N GLY A 104 -10.54 4.63 -4.94
CA GLY A 104 -10.34 4.80 -6.39
C GLY A 104 -8.93 4.48 -6.90
N THR A 105 -8.02 4.01 -6.04
CA THR A 105 -6.66 3.60 -6.43
C THR A 105 -6.54 2.08 -6.57
N SER A 106 -5.40 1.59 -7.05
CA SER A 106 -5.13 0.14 -7.22
C SER A 106 -5.12 -0.65 -5.91
N VAL A 107 -4.98 0.01 -4.76
CA VAL A 107 -5.06 -0.61 -3.42
C VAL A 107 -6.47 -0.56 -2.82
N SER A 108 -7.42 0.10 -3.50
CA SER A 108 -8.83 0.07 -3.12
C SER A 108 -9.34 -1.38 -3.17
N GLY A 109 -9.88 -1.86 -2.05
CA GLY A 109 -10.33 -3.25 -1.91
C GLY A 109 -9.20 -4.28 -1.88
N ASP A 110 -7.94 -3.87 -1.62
CA ASP A 110 -6.90 -4.84 -1.26
C ASP A 110 -7.27 -5.55 0.05
N ARG A 111 -7.08 -6.87 0.10
CA ARG A 111 -7.38 -7.71 1.26
C ARG A 111 -6.57 -7.35 2.49
N CYS A 112 -5.42 -6.71 2.31
CA CYS A 112 -4.57 -6.26 3.41
C CYS A 112 -5.09 -5.00 4.14
N GLY A 113 -6.05 -4.27 3.57
CA GLY A 113 -6.60 -3.07 4.21
C GLY A 113 -5.53 -2.02 4.54
N GLY A 114 -5.73 -1.32 5.65
CA GLY A 114 -4.76 -0.36 6.19
C GLY A 114 -3.63 -1.03 6.96
N PHE A 115 -2.47 -0.37 7.01
CA PHE A 115 -1.26 -0.86 7.68
C PHE A 115 -1.04 -0.10 8.99
N VAL A 116 -0.86 -0.81 10.10
CA VAL A 116 -0.67 -0.20 11.43
C VAL A 116 0.71 -0.53 11.99
N LEU A 117 1.44 0.48 12.45
CA LEU A 117 2.70 0.34 13.18
C LEU A 117 2.65 1.17 14.46
N ASP A 118 2.79 0.52 15.61
CA ASP A 118 2.88 1.21 16.90
C ASP A 118 4.33 1.39 17.38
N HIS A 119 4.50 2.21 18.43
CA HIS A 119 5.79 2.51 19.06
C HIS A 119 6.57 1.28 19.57
N THR A 120 5.93 0.12 19.75
CA THR A 120 6.62 -1.11 20.15
C THR A 120 7.18 -1.91 18.97
N GLY A 121 6.88 -1.45 17.74
CA GLY A 121 7.19 -2.17 16.51
C GLY A 121 6.17 -3.25 16.16
N ARG A 122 5.04 -3.32 16.88
CA ARG A 122 3.95 -4.25 16.54
C ARG A 122 3.32 -3.79 15.23
N ARG A 123 3.24 -4.73 14.31
CA ARG A 123 2.63 -4.58 12.99
C ARG A 123 1.24 -5.18 13.03
N ASP A 124 0.29 -4.50 12.40
CA ASP A 124 -1.08 -4.96 12.29
C ASP A 124 -1.71 -4.41 11.01
N ASN A 125 -2.95 -4.78 10.75
CA ASN A 125 -3.71 -4.25 9.63
C ASN A 125 -5.16 -3.94 10.01
N GLN A 126 -5.65 -2.77 9.60
CA GLN A 126 -7.02 -2.34 9.83
C GLN A 126 -7.90 -2.67 8.62
N GLY A 127 -9.04 -3.31 8.84
CA GLY A 127 -9.95 -3.68 7.75
C GLY A 127 -9.41 -4.78 6.83
N MET A 128 -8.55 -5.66 7.37
CA MET A 128 -8.09 -6.86 6.67
C MET A 128 -9.28 -7.79 6.37
N ALA A 129 -9.28 -8.43 5.21
CA ALA A 129 -10.39 -9.26 4.74
C ALA A 129 -9.92 -10.61 4.15
N GLY A 130 -10.84 -11.58 4.14
CA GLY A 130 -10.61 -12.90 3.54
C GLY A 130 -9.58 -13.73 4.33
N ASP A 131 -8.66 -14.33 3.58
CA ASP A 131 -7.59 -15.21 4.08
C ASP A 131 -6.24 -14.48 4.27
N ALA A 132 -6.25 -13.15 4.22
CA ALA A 132 -5.04 -12.36 4.45
C ALA A 132 -4.53 -12.52 5.89
N SER A 133 -3.21 -12.37 6.06
CA SER A 133 -2.55 -12.36 7.36
C SER A 133 -1.61 -11.18 7.47
N VAL A 134 -1.38 -10.70 8.69
CA VAL A 134 -0.45 -9.59 8.97
C VAL A 134 0.94 -9.91 8.40
N GLU A 135 1.44 -11.13 8.59
CA GLU A 135 2.75 -11.56 8.07
C GLU A 135 2.83 -11.38 6.55
N ARG A 136 1.87 -11.96 5.81
CA ARG A 136 1.85 -11.90 4.36
C ARG A 136 1.68 -10.47 3.83
N CYS A 137 0.85 -9.66 4.50
CA CYS A 137 0.63 -8.27 4.12
C CYS A 137 1.88 -7.40 4.32
N TRP A 138 2.62 -7.65 5.39
CA TRP A 138 3.88 -6.97 5.73
C TRP A 138 5.12 -7.60 5.07
N GLY A 139 4.93 -8.55 4.14
CA GLY A 139 6.01 -9.14 3.36
C GLY A 139 6.92 -10.10 4.15
N ARG A 140 6.40 -10.71 5.22
CA ARG A 140 7.06 -11.78 5.98
C ARG A 140 6.45 -13.14 5.67
#